data_AF-L0NAP6-F1
#
_entry.id   AF-L0NAP6-F1
#
_cell.length_a   1.000
_cell.length_b   1.000
_cell.length_c   1.000
_cell.angle_alpha   90.00
_cell.angle_beta   90.00
_cell.angle_gamma   90.00
#
_symmetry.space_group_name_H-M   'P 1'
#
loop_
_entity.id
_entity.type
_entity.pdbx_description
1 polymer ?
#
loop_
_entity_poly.entity_id
_entity_poly.type
_entity_poly.pdbx_seq_one_letter_code
_entity_poly.pdbx_strand_id
1 'polypeptide(L)'
;MAKRGDKQGDKRLAEQRERQQLYRKRIKTERRPSRDDIARVLLHVVITRSAARDKLDELEKFGDLIVDRLVEQGFDKRVSYDAFDQLVDKYVKQGWEFRRKTHIGRDVPNDADDQE
;
A
#
# COMPACT_ATOMS: atom_id res chain seq x y z
N MET A 1 -21.88 40.89 -1.42
CA MET A 1 -22.58 39.93 -2.30
C MET A 1 -21.69 38.69 -2.46
N ALA A 2 -21.97 37.59 -1.75
CA ALA A 2 -21.13 36.39 -1.76
C ALA A 2 -21.39 35.54 -3.02
N LYS A 3 -20.29 35.19 -3.71
CA LYS A 3 -20.19 34.49 -5.00
C LYS A 3 -20.91 33.13 -4.96
N ARG A 4 -21.96 32.96 -5.78
CA ARG A 4 -22.72 31.68 -5.93
C ARG A 4 -21.89 30.51 -6.50
N GLY A 5 -20.64 30.73 -6.94
CA GLY A 5 -19.77 29.70 -7.53
C GLY A 5 -19.06 28.79 -6.52
N ASP A 6 -18.83 29.26 -5.30
CA ASP A 6 -18.06 28.52 -4.27
C ASP A 6 -18.85 27.32 -3.71
N LYS A 7 -20.15 27.54 -3.49
CA LYS A 7 -21.09 26.54 -2.97
C LYS A 7 -21.33 25.35 -3.90
N GLN A 8 -21.05 25.47 -5.21
CA GLN A 8 -21.19 24.36 -6.17
C GLN A 8 -19.91 23.50 -6.23
N GLY A 9 -18.72 24.09 -6.07
CA GLY A 9 -17.46 23.35 -5.96
C GLY A 9 -17.42 22.53 -4.67
N ASP A 10 -17.84 23.12 -3.55
CA ASP A 10 -17.92 22.44 -2.26
C ASP A 10 -18.89 21.26 -2.25
N LYS A 11 -20.06 21.41 -2.90
CA LYS A 11 -21.04 20.31 -3.03
C LYS A 11 -20.49 19.15 -3.86
N ARG A 12 -19.82 19.44 -4.99
CA ARG A 12 -19.18 18.41 -5.83
C ARG A 12 -18.04 17.70 -5.10
N LEU A 13 -17.25 18.43 -4.32
CA LEU A 13 -16.15 17.87 -3.54
C LEU A 13 -16.67 17.01 -2.38
N ALA A 14 -17.77 17.41 -1.74
CA ALA A 14 -18.46 16.62 -0.71
C ALA A 14 -19.03 15.30 -1.27
N GLU A 15 -19.73 15.36 -2.41
CA GLU A 15 -20.27 14.17 -3.07
C GLU A 15 -19.16 13.20 -3.53
N GLN A 16 -18.03 13.71 -4.03
CA GLN A 16 -16.87 12.88 -4.36
C GLN A 16 -16.26 12.23 -3.11
N ARG A 17 -16.15 12.98 -2.00
CA ARG A 17 -15.66 12.43 -0.72
C ARG A 17 -16.58 11.34 -0.20
N GLU A 18 -17.88 11.53 -0.27
CA GLU A 18 -18.87 10.54 0.17
C GLU A 18 -18.81 9.26 -0.66
N ARG A 19 -18.71 9.37 -2.00
CA ARG A 19 -18.51 8.22 -2.90
C ARG A 19 -17.21 7.48 -2.59
N GLN A 20 -16.12 8.20 -2.36
CA GLN A 20 -14.84 7.60 -1.98
C GLN A 20 -14.92 6.91 -0.61
N GLN A 21 -15.63 7.49 0.35
CA GLN A 21 -15.83 6.89 1.66
C GLN A 21 -16.65 5.60 1.59
N LEU A 22 -17.75 5.58 0.82
CA LEU A 22 -18.58 4.40 0.61
C LEU A 22 -17.82 3.29 -0.12
N TYR A 23 -17.03 3.65 -1.14
CA TYR A 23 -16.14 2.73 -1.84
C TYR A 23 -15.09 2.13 -0.89
N ARG A 24 -14.43 2.97 -0.08
CA ARG A 24 -13.47 2.50 0.95
C ARG A 24 -14.13 1.61 2.00
N LYS A 25 -15.36 1.93 2.43
CA LYS A 25 -16.13 1.09 3.36
C LYS A 25 -16.45 -0.28 2.75
N ARG A 26 -16.90 -0.36 1.49
CA ARG A 26 -17.14 -1.64 0.80
C ARG A 26 -15.88 -2.48 0.65
N ILE A 27 -14.78 -1.88 0.19
CA ILE A 27 -13.47 -2.55 0.08
C ILE A 27 -13.01 -3.07 1.45
N LYS A 28 -13.27 -2.32 2.53
CA LYS A 28 -12.96 -2.74 3.90
C LYS A 28 -13.81 -3.95 4.34
N THR A 29 -15.11 -3.96 4.03
CA THR A 29 -16.01 -5.09 4.33
C THR A 29 -15.64 -6.35 3.53
N GLU A 30 -15.30 -6.20 2.25
CA GLU A 30 -14.90 -7.30 1.37
C GLU A 30 -13.48 -7.83 1.65
N ARG A 31 -12.71 -7.17 2.53
CA ARG A 31 -11.29 -7.44 2.81
C ARG A 31 -10.45 -7.56 1.53
N ARG A 32 -10.86 -6.89 0.46
CA ARG A 32 -10.23 -7.01 -0.85
C ARG A 32 -8.90 -6.25 -0.84
N PRO A 33 -7.77 -6.89 -1.15
CA PRO A 33 -6.49 -6.19 -1.20
C PRO A 33 -6.51 -5.19 -2.36
N SER A 34 -6.04 -3.97 -2.10
CA SER A 34 -5.83 -2.98 -3.16
C SER A 34 -4.58 -3.32 -3.99
N ARG A 35 -4.43 -2.69 -5.16
CA ARG A 35 -3.19 -2.78 -5.96
C ARG A 35 -1.96 -2.45 -5.13
N ASP A 36 -2.06 -1.42 -4.28
CA ASP A 36 -1.00 -1.00 -3.38
C ASP A 36 -0.70 -2.05 -2.30
N ASP A 37 -1.74 -2.68 -1.73
CA ASP A 37 -1.55 -3.79 -0.79
C ASP A 37 -0.81 -4.97 -1.43
N ILE A 38 -1.15 -5.31 -2.68
CA ILE A 38 -0.45 -6.37 -3.44
C ILE A 38 0.99 -5.96 -3.75
N ALA A 39 1.21 -4.73 -4.24
CA ALA A 39 2.54 -4.24 -4.57
C ALA A 39 3.46 -4.23 -3.34
N ARG A 40 2.94 -3.80 -2.19
CA ARG A 40 3.65 -3.79 -0.92
C ARG A 40 3.99 -5.20 -0.43
N VAL A 41 3.07 -6.16 -0.58
CA VAL A 41 3.32 -7.57 -0.25
C VAL A 41 4.36 -8.19 -1.17
N LEU A 42 4.21 -7.98 -2.48
CA LEU A 42 5.14 -8.48 -3.48
C LEU A 42 6.57 -7.98 -3.21
N LEU A 43 6.73 -6.67 -2.99
CA LEU A 43 8.04 -6.05 -2.75
C LEU A 43 8.70 -6.62 -1.50
N HIS A 44 7.95 -6.74 -0.40
CA HIS A 44 8.48 -7.34 0.84
C HIS A 44 8.94 -8.79 0.62
N VAL A 45 8.12 -9.62 -0.02
CA VAL A 45 8.44 -11.03 -0.28
C VAL A 45 9.68 -11.17 -1.14
N VAL A 46 9.82 -10.37 -2.20
CA VAL A 46 11.00 -10.41 -3.07
C VAL A 46 12.26 -10.02 -2.30
N ILE A 47 12.24 -8.87 -1.59
CA ILE A 47 13.42 -8.38 -0.86
C ILE A 47 13.84 -9.36 0.24
N THR A 48 12.90 -9.77 1.10
CA THR A 48 13.19 -10.66 2.24
C THR A 48 13.66 -12.04 1.79
N ARG A 49 13.07 -12.60 0.73
CA ARG A 49 13.46 -13.92 0.20
C ARG A 49 14.80 -13.89 -0.50
N SER A 50 15.11 -12.83 -1.23
CA SER A 50 16.43 -12.67 -1.85
C SER A 50 17.52 -12.47 -0.80
N ALA A 51 17.26 -11.65 0.22
CA ALA A 51 18.17 -11.46 1.35
C ALA A 51 18.39 -12.76 2.14
N ALA A 52 17.33 -13.50 2.47
CA ALA A 52 17.43 -14.75 3.24
C ALA A 52 18.16 -15.89 2.49
N ARG A 53 18.28 -15.80 1.16
CA ARG A 53 18.93 -16.82 0.32
C ARG A 53 20.30 -16.38 -0.19
N ASP A 54 20.82 -15.25 0.26
CA ASP A 54 22.04 -14.62 -0.23
C ASP A 54 22.05 -14.41 -1.75
N LYS A 55 20.87 -14.11 -2.31
CA LYS A 55 20.64 -13.90 -3.75
C LYS A 55 20.50 -12.40 -4.04
N LEU A 56 21.45 -11.61 -3.58
CA LEU A 56 21.44 -10.16 -3.78
C LEU A 56 21.49 -9.78 -5.26
N ASP A 57 22.20 -10.55 -6.08
CA ASP A 57 22.24 -10.38 -7.54
C ASP A 57 20.87 -10.54 -8.21
N GLU A 58 19.99 -11.40 -7.68
CA GLU A 58 18.62 -11.54 -8.18
C GLU A 58 17.76 -10.34 -7.79
N LEU A 59 18.03 -9.75 -6.63
CA LEU A 59 17.36 -8.53 -6.18
C LEU A 59 17.78 -7.30 -6.99
N GLU A 60 19.07 -7.20 -7.34
CA GLU A 60 19.60 -6.13 -8.18
C GLU A 60 18.96 -6.16 -9.57
N LYS A 61 18.94 -7.31 -10.25
CA LYS A 61 18.28 -7.48 -11.56
C LYS A 61 16.78 -7.14 -11.52
N PHE A 62 16.13 -7.44 -10.40
CA PHE A 62 14.74 -7.06 -10.19
C PHE A 62 14.56 -5.55 -10.01
N GLY A 63 15.50 -4.90 -9.30
CA GLY A 63 15.60 -3.44 -9.20
C GLY A 63 15.75 -2.80 -10.58
N ASP A 64 16.69 -3.27 -11.39
CA ASP A 64 16.91 -2.79 -12.75
C ASP A 64 15.63 -2.85 -13.60
N LEU A 65 14.94 -3.99 -13.57
CA LEU A 65 13.69 -4.18 -14.29
C LEU A 65 12.61 -3.17 -13.86
N ILE A 66 12.47 -2.92 -12.55
CA ILE A 66 11.50 -1.94 -12.05
C ILE A 66 11.88 -0.53 -12.51
N VAL A 67 13.15 -0.16 -12.38
CA VAL A 67 13.62 1.17 -12.73
C VAL A 67 13.44 1.41 -14.23
N ASP A 68 13.75 0.45 -15.09
CA ASP A 68 13.54 0.57 -16.53
C ASP A 68 12.05 0.82 -16.85
N ARG A 69 11.13 0.11 -16.18
CA ARG A 69 9.67 0.34 -16.32
C ARG A 69 9.22 1.71 -15.79
N LEU A 70 9.89 2.27 -14.79
CA LEU A 70 9.62 3.63 -14.31
C LEU A 70 10.16 4.66 -15.30
N VAL A 71 11.34 4.45 -15.87
CA VAL A 71 11.90 5.31 -16.92
C VAL A 71 11.00 5.34 -18.15
N GLU A 72 10.45 4.20 -18.57
CA GLU A 72 9.44 4.13 -19.66
C GLU A 72 8.20 4.99 -19.38
N GLN A 73 7.87 5.25 -18.11
CA GLN A 73 6.76 6.11 -17.69
C GLN A 73 7.17 7.59 -17.53
N GLY A 74 8.44 7.92 -17.79
CA GLY A 74 8.98 9.28 -17.70
C GLY A 74 9.56 9.66 -16.33
N PHE A 75 9.77 8.69 -15.43
CA PHE A 75 10.49 8.95 -14.18
C PHE A 75 12.00 9.04 -14.40
N ASP A 76 12.68 9.83 -13.58
CA ASP A 76 14.15 9.91 -13.61
C ASP A 76 14.79 8.60 -13.13
N LYS A 77 15.78 8.10 -13.87
CA LYS A 77 16.45 6.83 -13.60
C LYS A 77 17.14 6.82 -12.24
N ARG A 78 17.90 7.87 -11.91
CA ARG A 78 18.69 7.92 -10.67
C ARG A 78 17.78 8.03 -9.45
N VAL A 79 16.78 8.91 -9.53
CA VAL A 79 15.79 9.07 -8.46
C VAL A 79 15.00 7.77 -8.24
N SER A 80 14.77 7.00 -9.30
CA SER A 80 14.10 5.70 -9.20
C SER A 80 14.96 4.63 -8.50
N TYR A 81 16.26 4.55 -8.78
CA TYR A 81 17.19 3.70 -8.03
C TYR A 81 17.27 4.10 -6.55
N ASP A 82 17.46 5.39 -6.27
CA ASP A 82 17.55 5.90 -4.89
C ASP A 82 16.30 5.53 -4.09
N ALA A 83 15.11 5.62 -4.71
CA ALA A 83 13.85 5.23 -4.09
C ALA A 83 13.75 3.71 -3.85
N PHE A 84 14.23 2.89 -4.79
CA PHE A 84 14.26 1.45 -4.65
C PHE A 84 15.22 1.01 -3.53
N ASP A 85 16.43 1.56 -3.48
CA ASP A 85 17.43 1.24 -2.47
C ASP A 85 16.96 1.61 -1.06
N GLN A 86 16.31 2.77 -0.90
CA GLN A 86 15.68 3.14 0.36
C GLN A 86 14.61 2.14 0.81
N LEU A 87 13.86 1.54 -0.14
CA LEU A 87 12.88 0.51 0.18
C LEU A 87 13.57 -0.78 0.62
N VAL A 88 14.62 -1.21 -0.09
CA VAL A 88 15.43 -2.39 0.28
C VAL A 88 16.00 -2.22 1.69
N ASP A 89 16.64 -1.09 1.96
CA ASP A 89 17.20 -0.76 3.27
C ASP A 89 16.16 -0.82 4.38
N LYS A 90 14.96 -0.29 4.10
CA LYS A 90 13.87 -0.30 5.08
C LYS A 90 13.38 -1.71 5.41
N TYR A 91 13.31 -2.60 4.42
CA TYR A 91 12.87 -3.97 4.66
C TYR A 91 13.96 -4.85 5.27
N VAL A 92 15.23 -4.67 4.89
CA VAL A 92 16.35 -5.49 5.38
C VAL A 92 16.85 -5.02 6.75
N LYS A 93 17.06 -3.72 6.95
CA LYS A 93 17.70 -3.19 8.17
C LYS A 93 16.71 -2.94 9.30
N GLN A 94 15.48 -2.51 8.99
CA GLN A 94 14.50 -2.14 10.02
C GLN A 94 13.59 -3.30 10.44
N GLY A 95 13.78 -4.50 9.90
CA GLY A 95 12.98 -5.68 10.25
C GLY A 95 11.48 -5.42 10.08
N TRP A 96 11.10 -4.66 9.06
CA TRP A 96 9.76 -4.10 8.95
C TRP A 96 8.73 -5.21 8.69
N GLU A 97 8.17 -5.78 9.75
CA GLU A 97 7.03 -6.67 9.68
C GLU A 97 5.77 -5.88 9.32
N PHE A 98 4.89 -6.49 8.52
CA PHE A 98 3.59 -5.91 8.20
C PHE A 98 2.88 -5.51 9.50
N ARG A 99 2.73 -4.20 9.74
CA ARG A 99 1.69 -3.74 10.66
C ARG A 99 0.36 -4.25 10.12
N ARG A 100 -0.17 -5.31 10.73
CA ARG A 100 -1.52 -5.79 10.47
C ARG A 100 -2.45 -4.58 10.59
N LYS A 101 -3.30 -4.37 9.59
CA LYS A 101 -4.37 -3.38 9.69
C LYS A 101 -5.22 -3.78 10.91
N THR A 102 -5.16 -3.01 11.99
CA THR A 102 -5.76 -3.34 13.30
C THR A 102 -7.27 -3.61 13.21
N HIS A 103 -7.92 -3.12 12.16
CA HIS A 103 -9.34 -3.32 11.88
C HIS A 103 -9.69 -4.62 11.12
N ILE A 104 -8.73 -5.51 10.88
CA ILE A 104 -8.98 -6.83 10.28
C ILE A 104 -9.02 -7.94 11.35
N GLY A 105 -8.62 -7.64 12.60
CA GLY A 105 -8.32 -8.64 13.63
C GLY A 105 -9.25 -8.71 14.84
N ARG A 106 -10.42 -8.08 14.87
CA ARG A 106 -11.31 -8.15 16.05
C ARG A 106 -12.79 -8.17 15.68
N ASP A 107 -13.21 -9.25 15.03
CA ASP A 107 -14.61 -9.69 14.95
C ASP A 107 -14.59 -11.22 14.96
N VAL A 108 -14.12 -11.79 16.08
CA VAL A 108 -14.42 -13.18 16.42
C VAL A 108 -15.58 -13.08 17.40
N PRO A 109 -16.80 -13.50 17.05
CA PRO A 109 -17.88 -13.62 18.02
C PRO A 109 -17.40 -14.63 19.07
N ASN A 110 -17.30 -14.18 20.33
CA ASN A 110 -17.07 -15.08 21.45
C ASN A 110 -18.43 -15.68 21.82
N ASP A 111 -18.88 -16.65 21.01
CA ASP A 111 -19.99 -17.54 21.36
C ASP A 111 -19.46 -18.60 22.34
N ALA A 112 -19.18 -18.18 23.57
CA ALA A 112 -18.97 -19.04 24.74
C ALA A 112 -18.83 -18.14 25.97
N ASP A 113 -19.90 -18.04 26.76
CA ASP A 113 -19.91 -18.44 28.17
C ASP A 113 -21.31 -18.18 28.73
N ASP A 114 -22.19 -19.16 28.49
CA ASP A 114 -23.15 -19.57 29.52
C ASP A 114 -22.34 -19.92 30.78
N GLN A 115 -22.43 -19.11 31.85
CA GLN A 115 -22.54 -19.52 33.26
C GLN A 115 -22.89 -18.28 34.12
N GLU A 116 -24.14 -18.16 34.52
CA GLU A 116 -24.53 -18.05 35.95
C GLU A 116 -26.00 -18.46 36.14
#